data_AF-A0A536SEL3-F1
#
_entry.id   AF-A0A536SEL3-F1
#
_cell.length_a   1.000
_cell.length_b   1.000
_cell.length_c   1.000
_cell.angle_alpha   90.00
_cell.angle_beta   90.00
_cell.angle_gamma   90.00
#
_symmetry.space_group_name_H-M   'P 1'
#
loop_
_entity.id
_entity.type
_entity.pdbx_description
1 polymer ?
#
loop_
_entity_poly.entity_id
_entity_poly.type
_entity_poly.pdbx_seq_one_letter_code
_entity_poly.pdbx_strand_id
1 'polypeptide(L)'
;MNPNPRSSRVEAELSARIGAVFGRFPDLSGFSLQDRTGLPDYIDPSSLRDELFVTELGFSAPVSEMEYEEAYKLIADAVADIVSERPEALELLRGRTFARTLH
;
A
#
# COMPACT_ATOMS: atom_id res chain seq x y z
N MET A 1 -13.23 -3.01 23.25
CA MET A 1 -13.11 -3.74 21.97
C MET A 1 -11.74 -4.38 21.95
N ASN A 2 -11.66 -5.71 21.94
CA ASN A 2 -10.36 -6.40 21.81
C ASN A 2 -9.97 -6.38 20.33
N PRO A 3 -8.80 -5.85 19.93
CA PRO A 3 -8.28 -6.16 18.61
C PRO A 3 -7.99 -7.67 18.62
N ASN A 4 -8.51 -8.38 17.62
CA ASN A 4 -8.21 -9.80 17.47
C ASN A 4 -6.68 -9.97 17.43
N PRO A 5 -6.08 -10.87 18.24
CA PRO A 5 -4.62 -11.06 18.25
C PRO A 5 -4.07 -11.49 16.88
N ARG A 6 -4.94 -12.01 16.00
CA ARG A 6 -4.62 -12.30 14.60
C ARG A 6 -4.43 -11.03 13.76
N SER A 7 -5.30 -10.03 13.92
CA SER A 7 -5.21 -8.75 13.22
C SER A 7 -3.93 -8.01 13.59
N SER A 8 -3.57 -7.97 14.88
CA SER A 8 -2.31 -7.33 15.31
C SER A 8 -1.06 -8.01 14.74
N ARG A 9 -1.08 -9.33 14.51
CA ARG A 9 0.05 -10.02 13.88
C ARG A 9 0.16 -9.67 12.39
N VAL A 10 -0.97 -9.65 11.68
CA VAL A 10 -1.01 -9.24 10.27
C VAL A 10 -0.61 -7.76 10.13
N GLU A 11 -1.07 -6.88 11.01
CA GLU A 11 -0.65 -5.48 11.05
C GLU A 11 0.86 -5.33 11.30
N ALA A 12 1.45 -6.15 12.18
CA ALA A 12 2.90 -6.13 12.43
C ALA A 12 3.71 -6.63 11.23
N GLU A 13 3.28 -7.73 10.60
CA GLU A 13 3.92 -8.24 9.37
C GLU A 13 3.79 -7.24 8.21
N LEU A 14 2.62 -6.63 8.07
CA LEU A 14 2.38 -5.58 7.10
C LEU A 14 3.28 -4.37 7.37
N SER A 15 3.34 -3.89 8.61
CA SER A 15 4.20 -2.78 9.00
C SER A 15 5.67 -3.08 8.73
N ALA A 16 6.12 -4.32 8.93
CA ALA A 16 7.49 -4.74 8.59
C ALA A 16 7.74 -4.74 7.07
N ARG A 17 6.81 -5.27 6.26
CA ARG A 17 6.92 -5.26 4.79
C ARG A 17 6.87 -3.85 4.22
N ILE A 18 5.93 -3.03 4.67
CA ILE A 18 5.84 -1.61 4.29
C ILE A 18 7.09 -0.85 4.76
N GLY A 19 7.59 -1.15 5.96
CA GLY A 19 8.86 -0.60 6.45
C GLY A 19 10.05 -0.96 5.54
N ALA A 20 10.07 -2.18 5.00
CA ALA A 20 11.09 -2.59 4.02
C ALA A 20 10.98 -1.83 2.69
N VAL A 21 9.76 -1.52 2.22
CA VAL A 21 9.52 -0.64 1.07
C VAL A 21 10.11 0.75 1.32
N PHE A 22 9.78 1.38 2.46
CA PHE A 22 10.35 2.68 2.83
C PHE A 22 11.87 2.64 3.01
N GLY A 23 12.42 1.51 3.45
CA GLY A 23 13.87 1.30 3.51
C GLY A 23 14.53 1.18 2.13
N ARG A 24 13.79 0.70 1.13
CA ARG A 24 14.23 0.58 -0.26
C ARG A 24 14.19 1.92 -0.99
N PHE A 25 13.20 2.75 -0.70
CA PHE A 25 13.00 4.08 -1.27
C PHE A 25 13.10 5.16 -0.17
N PRO A 26 14.30 5.70 0.09
CA PRO A 26 14.49 6.71 1.13
C PRO A 26 13.74 8.01 0.84
N ASP A 27 13.43 8.29 -0.42
CA ASP A 27 12.66 9.46 -0.84
C ASP A 27 11.14 9.25 -0.71
N LEU A 28 10.67 8.02 -0.49
CA LEU A 28 9.25 7.73 -0.30
C LEU A 28 8.83 8.17 1.12
N SER A 29 7.94 9.15 1.17
CA SER A 29 7.37 9.70 2.40
C SER A 29 6.05 9.04 2.80
N GLY A 30 5.29 8.52 1.84
CA GLY A 30 4.04 7.82 2.13
C GLY A 30 3.31 7.38 0.88
N PHE A 31 2.25 6.59 1.06
CA PHE A 31 1.34 6.20 -0.01
C PHE A 31 -0.04 5.86 0.53
N SER A 32 -1.06 5.98 -0.31
CA SER A 32 -2.45 5.68 0.04
C SER A 32 -2.98 4.53 -0.80
N LEU A 33 -3.54 3.51 -0.14
CA LEU A 33 -4.20 2.38 -0.78
C LEU A 33 -5.71 2.58 -0.74
N GLN A 34 -6.35 2.46 -1.89
CA GLN A 34 -7.80 2.39 -1.99
C GLN A 34 -8.24 1.13 -2.71
N ASP A 35 -9.42 0.66 -2.34
CA ASP A 35 -10.14 -0.36 -3.10
C ASP A 35 -10.78 0.27 -4.35
N ARG A 36 -11.28 -0.58 -5.22
CA ARG A 36 -12.07 -0.27 -6.40
C ARG A 36 -13.18 0.78 -6.17
N THR A 37 -13.79 0.83 -4.98
CA THR A 37 -14.81 1.83 -4.62
C THR A 37 -14.27 3.25 -4.44
N GLY A 38 -12.96 3.37 -4.26
CA GLY A 38 -12.24 4.62 -4.03
C GLY A 38 -11.59 5.20 -5.27
N LEU A 39 -11.70 4.50 -6.41
CA LEU A 39 -11.17 4.96 -7.67
C LEU A 39 -12.05 6.06 -8.27
N PRO A 40 -11.46 7.02 -9.01
CA PRO A 40 -12.22 8.03 -9.74
C PRO A 40 -13.18 7.41 -10.76
N ASP A 41 -14.33 8.03 -11.01
CA ASP A 41 -15.36 7.56 -11.96
C ASP A 41 -14.85 7.27 -13.39
N TYR A 42 -13.71 7.82 -13.79
CA TYR A 42 -13.11 7.56 -15.11
C TYR A 42 -12.29 6.26 -15.17
N ILE A 43 -12.00 5.63 -14.03
CA ILE A 43 -11.32 4.34 -13.97
C ILE A 43 -12.37 3.26 -13.83
N ASP A 44 -12.39 2.31 -14.77
CA ASP A 44 -13.29 1.17 -14.69
C ASP A 44 -12.75 0.13 -13.68
N PRO A 45 -13.41 -0.04 -12.51
CA PRO A 45 -12.92 -0.94 -11.48
C PRO A 45 -13.01 -2.42 -11.90
N SER A 46 -13.86 -2.76 -12.87
CA SER A 46 -14.07 -4.13 -13.33
C SER A 46 -12.96 -4.61 -14.28
N SER A 47 -12.27 -3.68 -14.92
CA SER A 47 -11.12 -3.92 -15.80
C SER A 47 -9.83 -4.20 -15.03
N LEU A 48 -9.78 -3.86 -13.75
CA LEU A 48 -8.63 -4.09 -12.91
C LEU A 48 -8.73 -5.47 -12.24
N ARG A 49 -7.66 -6.26 -12.27
CA ARG A 49 -7.65 -7.57 -11.59
C ARG A 49 -7.42 -7.45 -10.09
N ASP A 50 -6.67 -6.44 -9.68
CA ASP A 50 -6.31 -6.21 -8.30
C ASP A 50 -7.49 -5.68 -7.47
N GLU A 51 -7.47 -5.96 -6.18
CA GLU A 51 -8.47 -5.49 -5.22
C GLU A 51 -8.06 -4.17 -4.56
N LEU A 52 -6.76 -3.85 -4.55
CA LEU A 52 -6.19 -2.63 -3.97
C LEU A 52 -5.31 -1.89 -4.97
N PHE A 53 -5.40 -0.57 -4.93
CA PHE A 53 -4.68 0.35 -5.81
C PHE A 53 -3.97 1.41 -4.99
N VAL A 54 -2.73 1.69 -5.37
CA VAL A 54 -2.02 2.86 -4.86
C VAL A 54 -2.59 4.09 -5.56
N THR A 55 -3.32 4.91 -4.81
CA THR A 55 -3.97 6.12 -5.34
C THR A 55 -3.13 7.37 -5.15
N GLU A 56 -2.23 7.35 -4.17
CA GLU A 56 -1.38 8.48 -3.84
C GLU A 56 0.00 7.96 -3.46
N LEU A 57 1.03 8.66 -3.93
CA LEU A 57 2.43 8.44 -3.59
C LEU A 57 3.03 9.80 -3.20
N GLY A 58 3.52 9.88 -1.97
CA GLY A 58 4.20 11.05 -1.44
C GLY A 58 5.70 10.83 -1.42
N PHE A 59 6.46 11.75 -2.00
CA PHE A 59 7.91 11.74 -1.98
C PHE A 59 8.44 13.01 -1.27
N SER A 60 9.56 12.87 -0.56
CA SER A 60 10.23 13.99 0.13
C SER A 60 11.06 14.86 -0.83
N ALA A 61 11.45 14.28 -1.97
CA ALA A 61 12.20 14.94 -3.02
C ALA A 61 11.48 14.73 -4.36
N PRO A 62 11.67 15.63 -5.34
CA PRO A 62 11.18 15.41 -6.69
C PRO A 62 11.89 14.18 -7.29
N VAL A 63 11.09 13.18 -7.66
CA VAL A 63 11.55 11.94 -8.28
C VAL A 63 11.22 11.94 -9.77
N SER A 64 11.97 11.17 -10.54
CA SER A 64 11.69 10.95 -11.96
C SER A 64 10.43 10.09 -12.15
N GLU A 65 9.79 10.17 -13.31
CA GLU A 65 8.64 9.30 -13.65
C GLU A 65 9.00 7.81 -13.50
N MET A 66 10.19 7.41 -13.94
CA MET A 66 10.69 6.05 -13.76
C MET A 66 10.80 5.64 -12.29
N GLU A 67 11.24 6.52 -11.40
CA GLU A 67 11.34 6.23 -9.97
C GLU A 67 9.96 6.13 -9.31
N TYR A 68 9.03 6.98 -9.75
CA TYR A 68 7.63 6.92 -9.34
C TYR A 68 7.00 5.58 -9.73
N GLU A 69 7.18 5.15 -10.99
CA GLU A 69 6.66 3.87 -11.48
C GLU A 69 7.29 2.67 -10.77
N GLU A 70 8.60 2.70 -10.53
CA GLU A 70 9.29 1.64 -9.79
C GLU A 70 8.80 1.54 -8.35
N ALA A 71 8.62 2.67 -7.66
CA ALA A 71 8.05 2.71 -6.32
C ALA A 71 6.60 2.21 -6.31
N TYR A 72 5.77 2.69 -7.25
CA TYR A 72 4.39 2.24 -7.43
C TYR A 72 4.32 0.72 -7.59
N LYS A 73 5.10 0.18 -8.53
CA LYS A 73 5.10 -1.24 -8.85
C LYS A 73 5.58 -2.08 -7.67
N LEU A 74 6.62 -1.63 -6.97
CA LEU A 74 7.13 -2.35 -5.80
C LEU A 74 6.13 -2.37 -4.64
N ILE A 75 5.41 -1.26 -4.41
CA ILE A 75 4.34 -1.21 -3.41
C ILE A 75 3.17 -2.10 -3.83
N ALA A 76 2.73 -2.01 -5.08
CA ALA A 76 1.64 -2.82 -5.60
C ALA A 76 1.94 -4.31 -5.52
N ASP A 77 3.16 -4.73 -5.90
CA ASP A 77 3.62 -6.11 -5.82
C ASP A 77 3.67 -6.62 -4.37
N ALA A 78 4.23 -5.82 -3.45
CA ALA A 78 4.25 -6.16 -2.03
C ALA A 78 2.84 -6.31 -1.43
N VAL A 79 1.91 -5.43 -1.83
CA VAL A 79 0.50 -5.49 -1.39
C VAL A 79 -0.20 -6.73 -1.97
N ALA A 80 -0.03 -7.00 -3.26
CA ALA A 80 -0.61 -8.16 -3.93
C ALA A 80 -0.10 -9.49 -3.34
N ASP A 81 1.20 -9.56 -3.02
CA ASP A 81 1.82 -10.70 -2.34
C ASP A 81 1.20 -10.93 -0.96
N ILE A 82 1.10 -9.87 -0.14
CA ILE A 82 0.46 -9.95 1.20
C ILE A 82 -1.00 -10.42 1.11
N VAL A 83 -1.77 -9.83 0.20
CA VAL A 83 -3.21 -10.16 0.03
C VAL A 83 -3.38 -11.59 -0.50
N SER A 84 -2.51 -12.03 -1.40
CA SER A 84 -2.52 -13.40 -1.93
C SER A 84 -2.18 -14.43 -0.86
N GLU A 85 -1.22 -14.13 0.02
CA GLU A 85 -0.90 -15.00 1.16
C GLU A 85 -1.95 -14.92 2.27
N ARG A 86 -2.54 -13.75 2.49
CA ARG A 86 -3.48 -13.45 3.58
C ARG A 86 -4.61 -12.54 3.10
N PRO A 87 -5.74 -13.11 2.64
CA PRO A 87 -6.87 -12.31 2.19
C PRO A 87 -7.44 -11.42 3.31
N GLU A 88 -7.23 -11.74 4.60
CA GLU A 88 -7.67 -10.86 5.70
C GLU A 88 -6.88 -9.53 5.76
N ALA A 89 -5.69 -9.47 5.16
CA ALA A 89 -4.92 -8.23 5.07
C ALA A 89 -5.58 -7.20 4.14
N LEU A 90 -6.39 -7.65 3.18
CA LEU A 90 -7.13 -6.79 2.27
C LEU A 90 -8.00 -5.79 3.03
N GLU A 91 -8.77 -6.27 4.00
CA GLU A 91 -9.65 -5.44 4.83
C GLU A 91 -8.86 -4.45 5.71
N LEU A 92 -7.65 -4.83 6.12
CA LEU A 92 -6.77 -3.97 6.92
C LEU A 92 -6.07 -2.89 6.09
N LEU A 93 -5.85 -3.15 4.81
CA LEU A 93 -5.16 -2.27 3.86
C LEU A 93 -6.11 -1.32 3.13
N ARG A 94 -7.34 -1.75 2.90
CA ARG A 94 -8.35 -1.01 2.16
C ARG A 94 -8.61 0.36 2.79
N GLY A 95 -8.38 1.42 2.01
CA GLY A 95 -8.63 2.80 2.43
C GLY A 95 -7.64 3.32 3.46
N ARG A 96 -6.47 2.68 3.61
CA ARG A 96 -5.42 3.14 4.53
C ARG A 96 -4.33 3.92 3.82
N THR A 97 -3.88 4.95 4.51
CA THR A 97 -2.67 5.71 4.17
C THR A 97 -1.53 5.26 5.06
N PHE A 98 -0.41 4.93 4.44
CA PHE A 98 0.84 4.60 5.09
C PHE A 98 1.79 5.77 4.92
N ALA A 99 2.10 6.44 6.02
CA ALA A 99 3.12 7.48 6.04
C ALA A 99 4.36 6.94 6.73
N ARG A 100 5.53 7.32 6.22
CA ARG A 100 6.79 7.08 6.90
C ARG A 100 6.82 7.96 8.15
N THR A 101 6.92 7.32 9.32
CA THR A 101 7.16 8.05 10.57
C THR A 101 8.56 8.66 10.49
N LEU A 102 8.65 9.98 10.37
CA LEU A 102 9.88 10.73 10.62
C LEU A 102 10.13 10.64 12.14
N HIS A 103 10.95 9.68 12.54
CA HIS A 103 11.45 9.56 13.92
C HIS A 103 12.45 10.66 14.24
#